data_AF-A0A1V2RRK3-F1
#
_entry.id   AF-A0A1V2RRK3-F1
#
_cell.length_a   1.000
_cell.length_b   1.000
_cell.length_c   1.000
_cell.angle_alpha   90.00
_cell.angle_beta   90.00
_cell.angle_gamma   90.00
#
_symmetry.space_group_name_H-M   'P 1'
#
loop_
_entity.id
_entity.type
_entity.pdbx_description
1 polymer ?
#
loop_
_entity_poly.entity_id
_entity_poly.type
_entity_poly.pdbx_seq_one_letter_code
_entity_poly.pdbx_strand_id
1 'polypeptide(L)'
;MPAAPPPMPGPVPVAGALAPVPPAPAPPPELRYSGLAVGSLIAAVVFFPAGLVLGILALAGLDRRAERGKGLAVAAVAIASTAILTLAVVIPAVVTSEDHDAGRGGDASAHAQPGDVRAPGGEQEDGQGREGTDLSVFDIAVGDCFDSGAGLGTFDEGAEELTVTRLPCEGPHEAEAFAAVQVEGHGAFPGDDELFAVANRECGAHVQGYVLDSWALPLDVQLYYYYPGAATWQLGDREIVCFFGQSGGGALTGTLRGDAAAMDADQLRYLEVTTPLEVAIWGEPLPEEGLDARREWAGRMADSVGQEAGTLTAESWPREIEPLVAELAEARLTSLAHWNDAAGAGDESAFARHVEAGYDAMGIDSEIEIRGILGLPVGG
;
A
#
# COMPACT_ATOMS: atom_id res chain seq x y z
N MET A 1 -84.17 36.98 5.17
CA MET A 1 -83.89 35.72 5.89
C MET A 1 -82.56 35.17 5.41
N PRO A 2 -81.57 35.00 6.30
CA PRO A 2 -80.50 34.01 6.12
C PRO A 2 -80.62 32.89 7.17
N ALA A 3 -80.24 31.68 6.74
CA ALA A 3 -80.53 30.40 7.36
C ALA A 3 -79.67 30.09 8.61
N ALA A 4 -80.25 29.29 9.51
CA ALA A 4 -79.63 28.78 10.73
C ALA A 4 -78.58 27.69 10.45
N PRO A 5 -77.51 27.59 11.26
CA PRO A 5 -76.48 26.56 11.11
C PRO A 5 -76.98 25.17 11.51
N PRO A 6 -76.48 24.08 10.87
CA PRO A 6 -76.87 22.71 11.19
C PRO A 6 -76.27 22.22 12.53
N PRO A 7 -76.96 21.30 13.24
CA PRO A 7 -76.52 20.76 14.52
C PRO A 7 -75.34 19.78 14.39
N MET A 8 -74.47 19.81 15.41
CA MET A 8 -73.28 18.98 15.57
C MET A 8 -73.65 17.49 15.77
N PRO A 9 -72.95 16.53 15.12
CA PRO A 9 -73.13 15.11 15.39
C PRO A 9 -72.52 14.71 16.75
N GLY A 10 -73.29 13.96 17.55
CA GLY A 10 -72.88 13.43 18.85
C GLY A 10 -71.90 12.25 18.74
N PRO A 11 -71.26 11.86 19.86
CA PRO A 11 -70.23 10.83 19.88
C PRO A 11 -70.80 9.43 19.59
N VAL A 12 -70.18 8.74 18.64
CA VAL A 12 -70.42 7.33 18.32
C VAL A 12 -69.74 6.41 19.35
N PRO A 13 -70.43 5.39 19.89
CA PRO A 13 -69.79 4.39 20.74
C PRO A 13 -69.05 3.36 19.89
N VAL A 14 -67.72 3.29 20.01
CA VAL A 14 -66.91 2.21 19.44
C VAL A 14 -66.79 1.11 20.48
N ALA A 15 -67.62 0.07 20.35
CA ALA A 15 -67.42 -1.22 21.00
C ALA A 15 -66.81 -2.18 19.96
N GLY A 16 -65.58 -2.64 20.19
CA GLY A 16 -64.92 -3.60 19.31
C GLY A 16 -63.59 -4.05 19.90
N ALA A 17 -63.54 -5.30 20.32
CA ALA A 17 -62.46 -5.99 21.02
C ALA A 17 -61.05 -5.72 20.46
N LEU A 18 -60.10 -5.50 21.39
CA LEU A 18 -58.66 -5.51 21.12
C LEU A 18 -58.25 -6.89 20.58
N ALA A 19 -57.87 -6.95 19.30
CA ALA A 19 -57.11 -8.07 18.78
C ALA A 19 -55.70 -8.06 19.42
N PRO A 20 -55.14 -9.21 19.83
CA PRO A 20 -53.79 -9.26 20.38
C PRO A 20 -52.78 -8.85 19.30
N VAL A 21 -51.95 -7.87 19.63
CA VAL A 21 -50.80 -7.44 18.82
C VAL A 21 -49.82 -8.61 18.71
N PRO A 22 -49.34 -9.00 17.51
CA PRO A 22 -48.30 -10.03 17.39
C PRO A 22 -47.00 -9.53 18.04
N PRO A 23 -46.24 -10.40 18.74
CA PRO A 23 -44.96 -10.00 19.32
C PRO A 23 -43.97 -9.57 18.24
N ALA A 24 -43.18 -8.54 18.53
CA ALA A 24 -42.12 -8.06 17.65
C ALA A 24 -41.12 -9.19 17.32
N PRO A 25 -40.56 -9.25 16.09
CA PRO A 25 -39.54 -10.22 15.74
C PRO A 25 -38.31 -10.03 16.63
N ALA A 26 -37.77 -11.14 17.14
CA ALA A 26 -36.56 -11.14 17.95
C ALA A 26 -35.37 -10.61 17.11
N PRO A 27 -34.43 -9.87 17.72
CA PRO A 27 -33.20 -9.49 17.03
C PRO A 27 -32.45 -10.76 16.57
N PRO A 28 -31.78 -10.73 15.39
CA PRO A 28 -30.99 -11.86 14.95
C PRO A 28 -29.91 -12.18 15.98
N PRO A 29 -29.59 -13.47 16.23
CA PRO A 29 -28.54 -13.83 17.16
C PRO A 29 -27.20 -13.31 16.65
N GLU A 30 -26.45 -12.64 17.53
CA GLU A 30 -25.06 -12.28 17.22
C GLU A 30 -24.26 -13.56 16.93
N LEU A 31 -23.77 -13.67 15.70
CA LEU A 31 -22.82 -14.71 15.30
C LEU A 31 -21.49 -14.41 15.99
N ARG A 32 -21.38 -14.81 17.26
CA ARG A 32 -20.11 -14.85 17.97
C ARG A 32 -19.28 -15.97 17.38
N TYR A 33 -18.29 -15.61 16.58
CA TYR A 33 -17.26 -16.53 16.13
C TYR A 33 -16.62 -17.18 17.36
N SER A 34 -16.66 -18.52 17.44
CA SER A 34 -16.00 -19.24 18.52
C SER A 34 -14.50 -19.13 18.28
N GLY A 35 -13.76 -18.62 19.27
CA GLY A 35 -12.29 -18.51 19.18
C GLY A 35 -11.59 -19.84 18.90
N LEU A 36 -12.27 -20.96 19.13
CA LEU A 36 -11.84 -22.32 18.75
C LEU A 36 -11.82 -22.54 17.23
N ALA A 37 -12.74 -21.96 16.46
CA ALA A 37 -12.76 -22.09 15.00
C ALA A 37 -11.58 -21.33 14.37
N VAL A 38 -11.35 -20.09 14.82
CA VAL A 38 -10.20 -19.27 14.39
C VAL A 38 -8.88 -19.90 14.82
N GLY A 39 -8.80 -20.39 16.07
CA GLY A 39 -7.62 -21.10 16.56
C GLY A 39 -7.29 -22.38 15.79
N SER A 40 -8.30 -23.12 15.33
CA SER A 40 -8.08 -24.33 14.53
C SER A 40 -7.59 -24.05 13.11
N LEU A 41 -7.99 -22.91 12.53
CA LEU A 41 -7.54 -22.48 11.21
C LEU A 41 -6.07 -22.04 11.25
N ILE A 42 -5.70 -21.26 12.27
CA ILE A 42 -4.31 -20.82 12.48
C ILE A 42 -3.39 -22.01 12.77
N ALA A 43 -3.84 -22.96 13.59
CA ALA A 43 -3.07 -24.18 13.87
C ALA A 43 -2.89 -25.09 12.65
N ALA A 44 -3.86 -25.11 11.71
CA ALA A 44 -3.78 -25.89 10.48
C ALA A 44 -2.77 -25.32 9.47
N VAL A 45 -2.57 -24.00 9.47
CA VAL A 45 -1.63 -23.31 8.57
C VAL A 45 -0.19 -23.38 9.09
N VAL A 46 0.02 -23.36 10.42
CA VAL A 46 1.36 -23.19 11.01
C VAL A 46 2.08 -24.52 11.33
N PHE A 47 1.37 -25.65 11.50
CA PHE A 47 1.99 -26.95 11.88
C PHE A 47 1.56 -28.12 10.97
N PHE A 48 2.08 -28.15 9.75
CA PHE A 48 1.73 -29.12 8.70
C PHE A 48 2.59 -30.40 8.73
N PRO A 49 2.58 -31.14 9.86
CA PRO A 49 1.94 -32.46 9.80
C PRO A 49 1.08 -32.80 11.02
N ALA A 50 1.13 -32.00 12.09
CA ALA A 50 0.39 -32.25 13.32
C ALA A 50 -1.10 -31.86 13.20
N GLY A 51 -1.40 -30.81 12.41
CA GLY A 51 -2.76 -30.33 12.18
C GLY A 51 -3.66 -31.36 11.46
N LEU A 52 -3.09 -32.15 10.54
CA LEU A 52 -3.83 -33.20 9.83
C LEU A 52 -4.20 -34.36 10.76
N VAL A 53 -3.28 -34.77 11.65
CA VAL A 53 -3.50 -35.87 12.60
C VAL A 53 -4.53 -35.47 13.67
N LEU A 54 -4.45 -34.23 14.18
CA LEU A 54 -5.43 -33.72 15.15
C LEU A 54 -6.80 -33.47 14.51
N GLY A 55 -6.85 -33.07 13.24
CA GLY A 55 -8.10 -32.94 12.48
C GLY A 55 -8.84 -34.27 12.31
N ILE A 56 -8.11 -35.37 12.09
CA ILE A 56 -8.68 -36.72 12.00
C ILE A 56 -9.18 -37.22 13.37
N LEU A 57 -8.46 -36.90 14.46
CA LEU A 57 -8.86 -37.28 15.81
C LEU A 57 -10.08 -36.48 16.32
N ALA A 58 -10.27 -35.24 15.86
CA ALA A 58 -11.45 -34.43 16.17
C ALA A 58 -12.75 -35.00 15.52
N LEU A 59 -12.63 -35.69 14.39
CA LEU A 59 -13.75 -36.33 13.69
C LEU A 59 -14.24 -37.61 14.39
N ALA A 60 -13.43 -38.23 15.25
CA ALA A 60 -13.80 -39.45 15.99
C ALA A 60 -14.64 -39.19 17.26
N GLY A 61 -14.88 -37.93 17.63
CA GLY A 61 -15.59 -37.55 18.86
C GLY A 61 -17.05 -37.13 18.70
N LEU A 62 -17.56 -36.99 17.46
CA LEU A 62 -18.93 -36.48 17.23
C LEU A 62 -19.92 -37.62 17.03
N ASP A 63 -20.12 -38.38 18.10
CA ASP A 63 -21.25 -39.28 18.17
C ASP A 63 -22.52 -38.48 18.50
N ARG A 64 -23.42 -38.43 17.52
CA ARG A 64 -24.87 -38.20 17.65
C ARG A 64 -25.30 -36.85 18.24
N ARG A 65 -25.37 -35.82 17.39
CA ARG A 65 -26.58 -35.00 17.13
C ARG A 65 -26.23 -33.73 16.34
N ALA A 66 -26.55 -33.71 15.05
CA ALA A 66 -27.06 -32.58 14.26
C ALA A 66 -26.70 -32.76 12.77
N GLU A 67 -27.72 -33.07 11.96
CA GLU A 67 -27.62 -33.35 10.52
C GLU A 67 -27.45 -32.12 9.62
N ARG A 68 -26.68 -31.08 10.01
CA ARG A 68 -26.57 -29.85 9.21
C ARG A 68 -25.15 -29.32 8.93
N GLY A 69 -24.13 -30.17 9.01
CA GLY A 69 -22.74 -29.79 8.67
C GLY A 69 -22.13 -30.52 7.46
N LYS A 70 -22.81 -31.54 6.91
CA LYS A 70 -22.19 -32.45 5.92
C LYS A 70 -21.88 -31.78 4.58
N GLY A 71 -22.60 -30.73 4.18
CA GLY A 71 -22.39 -30.06 2.89
C GLY A 71 -21.11 -29.22 2.83
N LEU A 72 -20.76 -28.53 3.92
CA LEU A 72 -19.56 -27.67 3.99
C LEU A 72 -18.27 -28.47 4.11
N ALA A 73 -18.29 -29.59 4.84
CA ALA A 73 -17.14 -30.49 4.92
C ALA A 73 -16.83 -31.15 3.57
N VAL A 74 -17.86 -31.53 2.80
CA VAL A 74 -17.68 -32.08 1.44
C VAL A 74 -17.18 -31.01 0.48
N ALA A 75 -17.65 -29.76 0.59
CA ALA A 75 -17.14 -28.65 -0.21
C ALA A 75 -15.66 -28.34 0.07
N ALA A 76 -15.26 -28.31 1.35
CA ALA A 76 -13.87 -28.06 1.74
C ALA A 76 -12.91 -29.16 1.23
N VAL A 77 -13.32 -30.43 1.34
CA VAL A 77 -12.53 -31.55 0.80
C VAL A 77 -12.47 -31.53 -0.73
N ALA A 78 -13.56 -31.17 -1.40
CA ALA A 78 -13.58 -31.05 -2.86
C ALA A 78 -12.65 -29.92 -3.35
N ILE A 79 -12.67 -28.76 -2.70
CA ILE A 79 -11.79 -27.62 -3.03
C ILE A 79 -10.33 -27.99 -2.80
N ALA A 80 -9.99 -28.56 -1.63
CA ALA A 80 -8.63 -28.98 -1.33
C ALA A 80 -8.12 -30.06 -2.30
N SER A 81 -8.98 -31.02 -2.67
CA SER A 81 -8.62 -32.07 -3.64
C SER A 81 -8.41 -31.50 -5.04
N THR A 82 -9.20 -30.49 -5.43
CA THR A 82 -9.08 -29.83 -6.73
C THR A 82 -7.80 -29.00 -6.80
N ALA A 83 -7.46 -28.25 -5.75
CA ALA A 83 -6.22 -27.47 -5.66
C ALA A 83 -4.96 -28.35 -5.72
N ILE A 84 -4.98 -29.53 -5.06
CA ILE A 84 -3.87 -30.48 -5.11
C ILE A 84 -3.73 -31.12 -6.50
N LEU A 85 -4.85 -31.45 -7.15
CA LEU A 85 -4.84 -31.99 -8.52
C LEU A 85 -4.38 -30.96 -9.55
N THR A 86 -4.79 -29.69 -9.41
CA THR A 86 -4.30 -28.62 -10.30
C THR A 86 -2.79 -28.42 -10.13
N LEU A 87 -2.29 -28.41 -8.89
CA LEU A 87 -0.86 -28.23 -8.63
C LEU A 87 -0.03 -29.42 -9.13
N ALA A 88 -0.54 -30.64 -8.96
CA ALA A 88 0.12 -31.87 -9.43
C ALA A 88 0.15 -32.03 -10.95
N VAL A 89 -0.72 -31.34 -11.70
CA VAL A 89 -0.78 -31.39 -13.17
C VAL A 89 -0.05 -30.22 -13.82
N VAL A 90 -0.18 -29.01 -13.26
CA VAL A 90 0.42 -27.79 -13.84
C VAL A 90 1.95 -27.78 -13.67
N ILE A 91 2.47 -28.20 -12.51
CA ILE A 91 3.92 -28.17 -12.24
C ILE A 91 4.70 -29.10 -13.21
N PRO A 92 4.29 -30.37 -13.45
CA PRO A 92 5.00 -31.21 -14.41
C PRO A 92 4.82 -30.78 -15.87
N ALA A 93 3.67 -30.17 -16.23
CA ALA A 93 3.43 -29.70 -17.59
C ALA A 93 4.35 -28.54 -17.97
N VAL A 94 4.60 -27.60 -17.05
CA VAL A 94 5.50 -26.46 -17.26
C VAL A 94 6.97 -26.90 -17.34
N VAL A 95 7.37 -27.96 -16.63
CA VAL A 95 8.75 -28.47 -16.63
C VAL A 95 9.05 -29.38 -17.83
N THR A 96 8.03 -29.85 -18.55
CA THR A 96 8.21 -30.79 -19.69
C THR A 96 7.86 -30.20 -21.06
N SER A 97 7.34 -28.97 -21.12
CA SER A 97 6.96 -28.31 -22.36
C SER A 97 8.02 -27.35 -22.88
N GLU A 98 9.21 -27.86 -23.15
CA GLU A 98 10.15 -27.23 -24.09
C GLU A 98 10.73 -28.34 -24.96
N ASP A 99 10.12 -28.54 -26.12
CA ASP A 99 10.68 -29.40 -27.14
C ASP A 99 10.39 -28.85 -28.53
N HIS A 100 11.48 -28.74 -29.31
CA HIS A 100 11.57 -28.74 -30.77
C HIS A 100 11.29 -27.43 -31.52
N ASP A 101 12.37 -26.73 -31.90
CA ASP A 101 12.48 -26.22 -33.27
C ASP A 101 13.87 -26.48 -33.86
N ALA A 102 13.93 -27.53 -34.70
CA ALA A 102 15.05 -27.86 -35.54
C ALA A 102 14.94 -27.09 -36.87
N GLY A 103 15.87 -26.17 -37.12
CA GLY A 103 15.84 -25.28 -38.28
C GLY A 103 17.21 -24.93 -38.88
N ARG A 104 17.94 -25.95 -39.35
CA ARG A 104 18.79 -25.98 -40.56
C ARG A 104 19.57 -24.70 -40.96
N GLY A 105 20.90 -24.78 -40.92
CA GLY A 105 21.75 -24.22 -41.98
C GLY A 105 23.18 -23.85 -41.60
N GLY A 106 24.16 -24.57 -42.15
CA GLY A 106 25.46 -23.96 -42.52
C GLY A 106 26.71 -24.61 -41.94
N ASP A 107 27.22 -25.65 -42.59
CA ASP A 107 28.58 -26.14 -42.42
C ASP A 107 29.62 -25.11 -42.90
N ALA A 108 30.71 -24.91 -42.15
CA ALA A 108 32.06 -24.68 -42.70
C ALA A 108 33.17 -24.77 -41.61
N SER A 109 33.75 -25.96 -41.53
CA SER A 109 35.13 -26.36 -41.22
C SER A 109 36.21 -25.38 -40.72
N ALA A 110 36.92 -25.89 -39.71
CA ALA A 110 38.39 -25.99 -39.54
C ALA A 110 39.18 -24.80 -38.95
N HIS A 111 39.72 -24.98 -37.74
CA HIS A 111 41.08 -25.48 -37.52
C HIS A 111 41.35 -25.70 -36.01
N ALA A 112 42.06 -26.80 -35.70
CA ALA A 112 42.47 -27.19 -34.35
C ALA A 112 43.89 -26.72 -34.03
N GLN A 113 44.18 -26.41 -32.75
CA GLN A 113 45.26 -26.99 -31.93
C GLN A 113 45.22 -26.46 -30.47
N PRO A 114 45.83 -27.17 -29.49
CA PRO A 114 45.32 -27.30 -28.11
C PRO A 114 46.23 -26.72 -27.00
N GLY A 115 45.62 -26.51 -25.82
CA GLY A 115 46.28 -26.61 -24.51
C GLY A 115 46.20 -25.35 -23.64
N ASP A 116 45.40 -25.39 -22.57
CA ASP A 116 45.93 -25.28 -21.20
C ASP A 116 44.86 -25.58 -20.13
N VAL A 117 45.36 -25.98 -18.96
CA VAL A 117 44.74 -26.81 -17.92
C VAL A 117 43.78 -26.05 -17.00
N ARG A 118 42.65 -26.68 -16.67
CA ARG A 118 41.61 -26.21 -15.73
C ARG A 118 41.99 -26.46 -14.26
N ALA A 119 41.64 -25.50 -13.39
CA ALA A 119 41.25 -25.71 -11.99
C ALA A 119 40.05 -24.80 -11.65
N PRO A 120 39.14 -25.19 -10.74
CA PRO A 120 37.71 -24.92 -10.90
C PRO A 120 37.26 -23.56 -10.32
N GLY A 121 36.65 -22.74 -11.16
CA GLY A 121 35.73 -21.69 -10.76
C GLY A 121 34.35 -22.31 -10.53
N GLY A 122 33.74 -21.99 -9.39
CA GLY A 122 32.34 -22.28 -9.13
C GLY A 122 31.48 -21.44 -10.07
N GLU A 123 30.53 -22.10 -10.70
CA GLU A 123 29.60 -21.53 -11.67
C GLU A 123 28.88 -20.30 -11.12
N GLN A 124 29.17 -19.14 -11.70
CA GLN A 124 28.19 -18.07 -11.86
C GLN A 124 27.13 -18.62 -12.82
N GLU A 125 25.90 -18.73 -12.34
CA GLU A 125 24.75 -18.91 -13.22
C GLU A 125 24.68 -17.66 -14.12
N ASP A 126 24.83 -17.92 -15.42
CA ASP A 126 24.71 -16.97 -16.51
C ASP A 126 23.23 -16.57 -16.64
N GLY A 127 22.75 -15.77 -15.69
CA GLY A 127 21.61 -14.91 -15.92
C GLY A 127 22.02 -13.93 -17.01
N GLN A 128 21.21 -13.77 -18.04
CA GLN A 128 21.46 -12.84 -19.15
C GLN A 128 21.65 -11.43 -18.58
N GLY A 129 22.91 -11.09 -18.27
CA GLY A 129 23.27 -9.88 -17.53
C GLY A 129 22.95 -8.68 -18.38
N ARG A 130 21.99 -7.87 -17.92
CA ARG A 130 21.83 -6.50 -18.42
C ARG A 130 23.16 -5.78 -18.22
N GLU A 131 23.62 -5.03 -19.21
CA GLU A 131 24.91 -4.33 -19.16
C GLU A 131 24.82 -3.21 -18.09
N GLY A 132 25.25 -3.52 -16.86
CA GLY A 132 25.19 -2.65 -15.69
C GLY A 132 26.55 -2.47 -15.02
N THR A 133 26.63 -1.54 -14.07
CA THR A 133 27.86 -1.27 -13.30
C THR A 133 27.65 -1.61 -11.83
N ASP A 134 28.47 -2.50 -11.28
CA ASP A 134 28.47 -2.80 -9.86
C ASP A 134 28.81 -1.54 -9.04
N LEU A 135 27.97 -1.21 -8.08
CA LEU A 135 28.07 -0.04 -7.22
C LEU A 135 27.94 -0.49 -5.76
N SER A 136 28.70 0.11 -4.86
CA SER A 136 28.45 -0.10 -3.42
C SER A 136 27.16 0.59 -3.01
N VAL A 137 26.39 0.01 -2.07
CA VAL A 137 25.19 0.67 -1.52
C VAL A 137 25.48 2.07 -0.96
N PHE A 138 26.70 2.30 -0.46
CA PHE A 138 27.15 3.59 0.06
C PHE A 138 27.47 4.63 -1.02
N ASP A 139 27.55 4.22 -2.27
CA ASP A 139 27.88 5.08 -3.41
C ASP A 139 26.64 5.38 -4.28
N ILE A 140 25.45 4.92 -3.89
CA ILE A 140 24.19 5.20 -4.59
C ILE A 140 23.90 6.70 -4.55
N ALA A 141 23.81 7.34 -5.73
CA ALA A 141 23.45 8.74 -5.82
C ALA A 141 21.96 8.92 -6.09
N VAL A 142 21.41 10.06 -5.66
CA VAL A 142 20.05 10.47 -6.03
C VAL A 142 19.91 10.54 -7.55
N GLY A 143 18.95 9.80 -8.11
CA GLY A 143 18.74 9.61 -9.53
C GLY A 143 19.37 8.35 -10.12
N ASP A 144 20.06 7.55 -9.33
CA ASP A 144 20.55 6.25 -9.80
C ASP A 144 19.43 5.23 -9.86
N CYS A 145 19.33 4.57 -11.00
CA CYS A 145 18.48 3.41 -11.21
C CYS A 145 19.32 2.14 -11.09
N PHE A 146 18.82 1.13 -10.39
CA PHE A 146 19.59 -0.06 -10.08
C PHE A 146 18.71 -1.30 -9.87
N ASP A 147 19.33 -2.46 -10.06
CA ASP A 147 18.80 -3.73 -9.56
C ASP A 147 19.44 -4.03 -8.21
N SER A 148 18.63 -4.41 -7.24
CA SER A 148 19.11 -4.82 -5.90
C SER A 148 19.85 -6.15 -6.00
N GLY A 149 20.78 -6.41 -5.08
CA GLY A 149 21.58 -7.63 -5.09
C GLY A 149 20.76 -8.89 -4.74
N ALA A 150 19.82 -8.76 -3.81
CA ALA A 150 18.95 -9.86 -3.37
C ALA A 150 17.58 -9.89 -4.09
N GLY A 151 17.24 -8.85 -4.85
CA GLY A 151 15.91 -8.64 -5.41
C GLY A 151 14.92 -8.08 -4.38
N LEU A 152 14.09 -7.13 -4.80
CA LEU A 152 13.15 -6.43 -3.90
C LEU A 152 12.08 -7.34 -3.27
N GLY A 153 11.81 -8.51 -3.86
CA GLY A 153 10.87 -9.49 -3.30
C GLY A 153 11.29 -10.10 -1.96
N THR A 154 12.54 -9.92 -1.54
CA THR A 154 13.08 -10.42 -0.26
C THR A 154 13.60 -9.29 0.65
N PHE A 155 13.39 -8.03 0.25
CA PHE A 155 13.99 -6.87 0.90
C PHE A 155 13.50 -6.65 2.34
N ASP A 156 12.23 -6.95 2.61
CA ASP A 156 11.61 -6.81 3.93
C ASP A 156 12.16 -7.79 4.99
N GLU A 157 13.01 -8.75 4.60
CA GLU A 157 13.62 -9.72 5.52
C GLU A 157 14.93 -9.23 6.17
N GLY A 158 15.26 -7.94 6.02
CA GLY A 158 16.50 -7.36 6.56
C GLY A 158 17.72 -7.79 5.75
N ALA A 159 17.57 -7.81 4.42
CA ALA A 159 18.65 -8.18 3.52
C ALA A 159 19.82 -7.21 3.65
N GLU A 160 20.92 -7.68 4.24
CA GLU A 160 22.19 -6.96 4.27
C GLU A 160 22.88 -7.12 2.90
N GLU A 161 22.67 -6.18 1.99
CA GLU A 161 23.44 -6.10 0.75
C GLU A 161 24.43 -4.95 0.76
N LEU A 162 25.60 -5.18 0.16
CA LEU A 162 26.69 -4.20 0.10
C LEU A 162 26.92 -3.68 -1.32
N THR A 163 26.29 -4.30 -2.31
CA THR A 163 26.47 -4.03 -3.72
C THR A 163 25.16 -4.12 -4.46
N VAL A 164 24.93 -3.18 -5.37
CA VAL A 164 23.80 -3.13 -6.32
C VAL A 164 24.34 -3.05 -7.75
N THR A 165 23.48 -3.30 -8.73
CA THR A 165 23.84 -3.14 -10.15
C THR A 165 23.19 -1.89 -10.70
N ARG A 166 23.96 -0.83 -10.95
CA ARG A 166 23.46 0.39 -11.58
C ARG A 166 23.14 0.17 -13.04
N LEU A 167 21.98 0.65 -13.48
CA LEU A 167 21.43 0.51 -14.83
C LEU A 167 20.96 1.88 -15.39
N PRO A 168 20.82 2.01 -16.72
CA PRO A 168 20.15 3.16 -17.32
C PRO A 168 18.68 3.24 -16.92
N CYS A 169 18.22 4.41 -16.51
CA CYS A 169 16.84 4.61 -16.05
C CYS A 169 15.79 4.47 -17.16
N GLU A 170 16.17 4.65 -18.44
CA GLU A 170 15.28 4.45 -19.59
C GLU A 170 15.00 2.96 -19.89
N GLY A 171 15.77 2.07 -19.25
CA GLY A 171 15.59 0.63 -19.36
C GLY A 171 14.93 0.03 -18.11
N PRO A 172 14.58 -1.27 -18.16
CA PRO A 172 14.07 -1.98 -17.00
C PRO A 172 15.06 -1.96 -15.83
N HIS A 173 14.60 -1.59 -14.65
CA HIS A 173 15.36 -1.61 -13.40
C HIS A 173 14.41 -1.85 -12.21
N GLU A 174 14.92 -2.39 -11.11
CA GLU A 174 14.09 -2.66 -9.92
C GLU A 174 13.82 -1.41 -9.09
N ALA A 175 14.81 -0.52 -8.98
CA ALA A 175 14.79 0.58 -8.02
C ALA A 175 15.35 1.90 -8.57
N GLU A 176 14.85 3.02 -8.05
CA GLU A 176 15.35 4.37 -8.35
C GLU A 176 15.53 5.19 -7.06
N ALA A 177 16.77 5.61 -6.79
CA ALA A 177 17.10 6.44 -5.63
C ALA A 177 16.58 7.87 -5.79
N PHE A 178 15.83 8.35 -4.81
CA PHE A 178 15.21 9.68 -4.86
C PHE A 178 15.68 10.64 -3.76
N ALA A 179 16.26 10.12 -2.68
CA ALA A 179 16.84 10.95 -1.62
C ALA A 179 17.99 10.24 -0.89
N ALA A 180 18.85 11.04 -0.27
CA ALA A 180 19.87 10.62 0.67
C ALA A 180 19.82 11.56 1.88
N VAL A 181 19.67 11.00 3.08
CA VAL A 181 19.41 11.73 4.32
C VAL A 181 20.45 11.37 5.37
N GLN A 182 20.97 12.37 6.07
CA GLN A 182 21.93 12.16 7.15
C GLN A 182 21.20 12.09 8.50
N VAL A 183 21.40 10.99 9.23
CA VAL A 183 20.82 10.79 10.56
C VAL A 183 21.54 11.65 11.58
N GLU A 184 20.80 12.59 12.17
CA GLU A 184 21.29 13.52 13.19
C GLU A 184 20.81 13.12 14.59
N GLY A 185 21.32 13.79 15.64
CA GLY A 185 20.81 13.64 17.01
C GLY A 185 21.27 12.40 17.78
N HIS A 186 21.95 11.45 17.13
CA HIS A 186 22.40 10.20 17.76
C HIS A 186 23.93 10.07 17.81
N GLY A 187 24.48 9.98 19.02
CA GLY A 187 25.91 9.70 19.23
C GLY A 187 26.25 8.20 19.19
N ALA A 188 25.34 7.36 19.66
CA ALA A 188 25.43 5.90 19.62
C ALA A 188 24.35 5.35 18.67
N PHE A 189 24.51 4.10 18.24
CA PHE A 189 23.54 3.43 17.36
C PHE A 189 22.16 3.40 18.05
N PRO A 190 21.11 3.97 17.44
CA PRO A 190 19.82 4.11 18.10
C PRO A 190 19.00 2.81 18.13
N GLY A 191 19.32 1.85 17.27
CA GLY A 191 18.54 0.63 17.07
C GLY A 191 17.82 0.65 15.73
N ASP A 192 17.53 -0.54 15.21
CA ASP A 192 16.89 -0.69 13.89
C ASP A 192 15.48 -0.09 13.86
N ASP A 193 14.68 -0.29 14.92
CA ASP A 193 13.31 0.26 15.01
C ASP A 193 13.29 1.79 14.91
N GLU A 194 14.24 2.47 15.55
CA GLU A 194 14.34 3.93 15.49
C GLU A 194 14.81 4.39 14.09
N LEU A 195 15.80 3.70 13.50
CA LEU A 195 16.23 4.04 12.14
C LEU A 195 15.16 3.78 11.09
N PHE A 196 14.36 2.74 11.26
CA PHE A 196 13.20 2.46 10.43
C PHE A 196 12.18 3.60 10.52
N ALA A 197 11.83 4.05 11.73
CA ALA A 197 10.92 5.17 11.92
C ALA A 197 11.47 6.48 11.33
N VAL A 198 12.77 6.75 11.50
CA VAL A 198 13.45 7.89 10.86
C VAL A 198 13.41 7.76 9.34
N ALA A 199 13.78 6.62 8.78
CA ALA A 199 13.77 6.39 7.33
C ALA A 199 12.38 6.57 6.74
N ASN A 200 11.35 5.97 7.35
CA ASN A 200 9.97 6.10 6.89
C ASN A 200 9.54 7.58 6.80
N ARG A 201 9.79 8.35 7.86
CA ARG A 201 9.44 9.77 7.91
C ARG A 201 10.22 10.62 6.92
N GLU A 202 11.55 10.51 6.92
CA GLU A 202 12.40 11.36 6.09
C GLU A 202 12.25 11.01 4.61
N CYS A 203 12.21 9.72 4.26
CA CYS A 203 11.98 9.30 2.88
C CYS A 203 10.60 9.72 2.37
N GLY A 204 9.54 9.58 3.17
CA GLY A 204 8.20 10.06 2.82
C GLY A 204 8.18 11.56 2.51
N ALA A 205 8.87 12.37 3.32
CA ALA A 205 8.95 13.82 3.12
C ALA A 205 9.66 14.24 1.82
N HIS A 206 10.53 13.38 1.27
CA HIS A 206 11.28 13.66 0.06
C HIS A 206 10.60 13.20 -1.24
N VAL A 207 9.56 12.36 -1.17
CA VAL A 207 8.85 11.83 -2.36
C VAL A 207 8.45 12.95 -3.30
N GLN A 208 7.69 13.92 -2.80
CA GLN A 208 7.10 14.97 -3.65
C GLN A 208 8.13 15.89 -4.29
N GLY A 209 9.23 16.17 -3.59
CA GLY A 209 10.32 16.96 -4.17
C GLY A 209 11.00 16.28 -5.36
N TYR A 210 10.90 14.95 -5.46
CA TYR A 210 11.49 14.17 -6.53
C TYR A 210 10.53 13.89 -7.69
N VAL A 211 9.32 13.42 -7.38
CA VAL A 211 8.34 13.00 -8.38
C VAL A 211 7.52 14.17 -8.94
N LEU A 212 7.54 15.32 -8.25
CA LEU A 212 6.69 16.51 -8.45
C LEU A 212 5.19 16.27 -8.24
N ASP A 213 4.70 15.07 -8.53
CA ASP A 213 3.31 14.70 -8.43
C ASP A 213 3.17 13.21 -8.05
N SER A 214 2.96 12.94 -6.76
CA SER A 214 2.76 11.59 -6.19
C SER A 214 1.65 10.79 -6.88
N TRP A 215 0.66 11.46 -7.48
CA TRP A 215 -0.43 10.82 -8.21
C TRP A 215 0.02 10.19 -9.54
N ALA A 216 1.23 10.48 -9.99
CA ALA A 216 1.88 9.82 -11.13
C ALA A 216 2.49 8.46 -10.76
N LEU A 217 2.67 8.18 -9.46
CA LEU A 217 3.26 6.93 -9.01
C LEU A 217 2.31 5.76 -9.28
N PRO A 218 2.79 4.67 -9.91
CA PRO A 218 2.01 3.44 -10.01
C PRO A 218 1.67 2.85 -8.63
N LEU A 219 0.49 2.24 -8.49
CA LEU A 219 0.04 1.63 -7.22
C LEU A 219 0.96 0.54 -6.67
N ASP A 220 1.68 -0.13 -7.55
CA ASP A 220 2.59 -1.19 -7.19
C ASP A 220 4.00 -0.67 -6.87
N VAL A 221 4.24 0.64 -6.95
CA VAL A 221 5.49 1.26 -6.47
C VAL A 221 5.40 1.55 -4.98
N GLN A 222 6.43 1.13 -4.24
CA GLN A 222 6.57 1.36 -2.82
C GLN A 222 7.88 2.07 -2.51
N LEU A 223 7.96 2.63 -1.31
CA LEU A 223 9.18 3.21 -0.76
C LEU A 223 9.99 2.12 -0.10
N TYR A 224 11.28 2.11 -0.42
CA TYR A 224 12.29 1.29 0.20
C TYR A 224 13.43 2.18 0.66
N TYR A 225 14.27 1.65 1.54
CA TYR A 225 15.41 2.38 2.03
C TYR A 225 16.53 1.46 2.50
N TYR A 226 17.77 1.91 2.28
CA TYR A 226 18.91 1.44 3.05
C TYR A 226 19.12 2.39 4.21
N TYR A 227 19.34 1.84 5.41
CA TYR A 227 19.75 2.61 6.58
C TYR A 227 20.98 1.98 7.24
N PRO A 228 21.74 2.73 8.05
CA PRO A 228 22.98 2.22 8.64
C PRO A 228 22.72 1.09 9.62
N GLY A 229 23.49 0.01 9.55
CA GLY A 229 23.49 -1.05 10.57
C GLY A 229 24.40 -0.70 11.75
N ALA A 230 24.29 -1.45 12.86
CA ALA A 230 25.13 -1.24 14.05
C ALA A 230 26.65 -1.30 13.77
N ALA A 231 27.06 -2.10 12.77
CA ALA A 231 28.45 -2.23 12.36
C ALA A 231 28.93 -1.02 11.55
N THR A 232 28.16 -0.58 10.54
CA THR A 232 28.52 0.58 9.70
C THR A 232 28.43 1.88 10.49
N TRP A 233 27.51 1.97 11.46
CA TRP A 233 27.42 3.09 12.40
C TRP A 233 28.72 3.34 13.17
N GLN A 234 29.42 2.27 13.59
CA GLN A 234 30.72 2.40 14.26
C GLN A 234 31.82 2.92 13.34
N LEU A 235 31.65 2.74 12.03
CA LEU A 235 32.55 3.23 10.98
C LEU A 235 32.19 4.64 10.51
N GLY A 236 31.14 5.24 11.07
CA GLY A 236 30.71 6.61 10.78
C GLY A 236 29.59 6.73 9.77
N ASP A 237 29.02 5.61 9.32
CA ASP A 237 27.84 5.61 8.44
C ASP A 237 26.62 6.18 9.17
N ARG A 238 26.03 7.20 8.57
CA ARG A 238 24.84 7.91 9.07
C ARG A 238 23.85 8.15 7.94
N GLU A 239 24.03 7.55 6.78
CA GLU A 239 23.24 7.87 5.60
C GLU A 239 22.06 6.90 5.44
N ILE A 240 20.88 7.45 5.21
CA ILE A 240 19.71 6.72 4.74
C ILE A 240 19.56 7.03 3.25
N VAL A 241 19.51 5.99 2.42
CA VAL A 241 19.23 6.11 0.98
C VAL A 241 17.79 5.70 0.76
N CYS A 242 16.98 6.62 0.23
CA CYS A 242 15.57 6.40 -0.08
C CYS A 242 15.41 6.10 -1.56
N PHE A 243 14.65 5.06 -1.90
CA PHE A 243 14.42 4.67 -3.28
C PHE A 243 13.01 4.13 -3.50
N PHE A 244 12.51 4.29 -4.72
CA PHE A 244 11.29 3.63 -5.17
C PHE A 244 11.61 2.23 -5.65
N GLY A 245 10.65 1.32 -5.51
CA GLY A 245 10.76 -0.02 -6.08
C GLY A 245 9.40 -0.64 -6.33
N GLN A 246 9.31 -1.53 -7.31
CA GLN A 246 8.05 -2.21 -7.60
C GLN A 246 7.84 -3.40 -6.67
N SER A 247 6.74 -3.35 -5.92
CA SER A 247 6.31 -4.41 -5.02
C SER A 247 6.13 -5.74 -5.73
N GLY A 248 6.53 -6.84 -5.07
CA GLY A 248 6.49 -8.18 -5.65
C GLY A 248 7.60 -8.48 -6.67
N GLY A 249 8.62 -7.62 -6.80
CA GLY A 249 9.80 -7.87 -7.63
C GLY A 249 9.58 -7.59 -9.13
N GLY A 250 8.70 -6.64 -9.45
CA GLY A 250 8.56 -6.13 -10.81
C GLY A 250 9.72 -5.20 -11.21
N ALA A 251 9.63 -4.61 -12.40
CA ALA A 251 10.62 -3.67 -12.91
C ALA A 251 9.96 -2.37 -13.37
N LEU A 252 10.50 -1.25 -12.89
CA LEU A 252 10.26 0.07 -13.45
C LEU A 252 10.79 0.09 -14.89
N THR A 253 10.13 0.84 -15.77
CA THR A 253 10.49 0.91 -17.20
C THR A 253 10.95 2.31 -17.63
N GLY A 254 11.13 3.19 -16.66
CA GLY A 254 11.46 4.59 -16.85
C GLY A 254 11.71 5.24 -15.49
N THR A 255 12.30 6.44 -15.51
CA THR A 255 12.47 7.25 -14.29
C THR A 255 11.13 7.75 -13.77
N LEU A 256 10.98 7.76 -12.44
CA LEU A 256 9.90 8.36 -11.68
C LEU A 256 10.17 9.84 -11.35
N ARG A 257 11.33 10.38 -11.73
CA ARG A 257 11.65 11.79 -11.55
C ARG A 257 10.70 12.67 -12.35
N GLY A 258 10.07 13.61 -11.68
CA GLY A 258 9.22 14.59 -12.34
C GLY A 258 10.01 15.57 -13.21
N ASP A 259 9.43 15.97 -14.34
CA ASP A 259 9.97 17.01 -15.23
C ASP A 259 9.08 18.26 -15.21
N ALA A 260 9.47 19.24 -14.40
CA ALA A 260 8.73 20.51 -14.31
C ALA A 260 8.74 21.29 -15.64
N ALA A 261 9.71 21.06 -16.52
CA ALA A 261 9.76 21.71 -17.82
C ALA A 261 8.74 21.14 -18.82
N ALA A 262 8.20 19.96 -18.54
CA ALA A 262 7.12 19.35 -19.31
C ALA A 262 5.72 19.80 -18.87
N MET A 263 5.61 20.56 -17.76
CA MET A 263 4.34 21.03 -17.20
C MET A 263 4.04 22.48 -17.61
N ASP A 264 2.75 22.79 -17.76
CA ASP A 264 2.29 24.16 -17.99
C ASP A 264 2.14 24.96 -16.69
N ALA A 265 1.83 26.25 -16.82
CA ALA A 265 1.77 27.18 -15.69
C ALA A 265 0.59 26.91 -14.74
N ASP A 266 -0.52 26.36 -15.25
CA ASP A 266 -1.69 26.07 -14.42
C ASP A 266 -1.52 24.74 -13.68
N GLN A 267 -0.89 23.75 -14.32
CA GLN A 267 -0.44 22.51 -13.68
C GLN A 267 0.54 22.79 -12.53
N LEU A 268 1.60 23.56 -12.78
CA LEU A 268 2.59 23.90 -11.77
C LEU A 268 1.97 24.69 -10.61
N ARG A 269 1.06 25.63 -10.91
CA ARG A 269 0.33 26.37 -9.86
C ARG A 269 -0.54 25.45 -9.02
N TYR A 270 -1.26 24.52 -9.65
CA TYR A 270 -2.10 23.59 -8.92
C TYR A 270 -1.27 22.71 -7.97
N LEU A 271 -0.18 22.13 -8.46
CA LEU A 271 0.73 21.32 -7.64
C LEU A 271 1.38 22.14 -6.52
N GLU A 272 1.82 23.38 -6.79
CA GLU A 272 2.37 24.26 -5.73
C GLU A 272 1.39 24.44 -4.56
N VAL A 273 0.09 24.50 -4.85
CA VAL A 273 -0.97 24.67 -3.84
C VAL A 273 -1.26 23.37 -3.08
N THR A 274 -1.29 22.21 -3.75
CA THR A 274 -1.74 20.94 -3.16
C THR A 274 -0.61 20.07 -2.59
N THR A 275 0.63 20.20 -3.09
CA THR A 275 1.78 19.41 -2.64
C THR A 275 2.02 19.44 -1.12
N PRO A 276 1.87 20.57 -0.39
CA PRO A 276 2.09 20.58 1.05
C PRO A 276 1.17 19.63 1.85
N LEU A 277 -0.08 19.42 1.40
CA LEU A 277 -0.98 18.45 2.01
C LEU A 277 -0.52 17.03 1.73
N GLU A 278 -0.16 16.75 0.48
CA GLU A 278 0.36 15.43 0.09
C GLU A 278 1.61 15.06 0.91
N VAL A 279 2.56 15.99 1.08
CA VAL A 279 3.74 15.76 1.94
C VAL A 279 3.32 15.41 3.37
N ALA A 280 2.29 16.06 3.90
CA ALA A 280 1.78 15.75 5.24
C ALA A 280 1.16 14.34 5.31
N ILE A 281 0.45 13.91 4.27
CA ILE A 281 -0.13 12.56 4.16
C ILE A 281 0.99 11.50 4.15
N TRP A 282 2.02 11.67 3.33
CA TRP A 282 3.16 10.74 3.27
C TRP A 282 3.97 10.68 4.57
N GLY A 283 3.90 11.72 5.39
CA GLY A 283 4.53 11.77 6.71
C GLY A 283 3.70 11.17 7.84
N GLU A 284 2.74 10.28 7.53
CA GLU A 284 1.91 9.61 8.54
C GLU A 284 2.78 8.75 9.47
N PRO A 285 2.78 9.04 10.79
CA PRO A 285 3.51 8.24 11.77
C PRO A 285 2.93 6.85 11.94
N LEU A 286 3.79 5.89 12.28
CA LEU A 286 3.41 4.51 12.54
C LEU A 286 2.56 4.40 13.82
N PRO A 287 1.65 3.40 13.91
CA PRO A 287 0.87 3.15 15.12
C PRO A 287 1.70 3.05 16.40
N GLU A 288 2.89 2.46 16.29
CA GLU A 288 3.87 2.20 17.36
C GLU A 288 4.50 3.47 17.94
N GLU A 289 4.53 4.58 17.19
CA GLU A 289 5.03 5.88 17.66
C GLU A 289 4.12 6.52 18.73
N GLY A 290 2.92 5.96 18.91
CA GLY A 290 2.01 6.31 20.00
C GLY A 290 1.14 7.54 19.71
N LEU A 291 0.07 7.68 20.50
CA LEU A 291 -1.00 8.64 20.23
C LEU A 291 -0.55 10.11 20.22
N ASP A 292 0.44 10.50 21.04
CA ASP A 292 0.89 11.88 21.09
C ASP A 292 1.58 12.31 19.79
N ALA A 293 2.46 11.47 19.23
CA ALA A 293 3.09 11.73 17.93
C ALA A 293 2.04 11.78 16.80
N ARG A 294 1.05 10.89 16.83
CA ARG A 294 -0.05 10.87 15.84
C ARG A 294 -0.98 12.07 15.95
N ARG A 295 -1.24 12.60 17.15
CA ARG A 295 -1.96 13.86 17.35
C ARG A 295 -1.18 15.06 16.80
N GLU A 296 0.14 15.10 17.01
CA GLU A 296 0.99 16.15 16.45
C GLU A 296 0.97 16.12 14.92
N TRP A 297 1.01 14.93 14.32
CA TRP A 297 0.80 14.77 12.88
C TRP A 297 -0.58 15.24 12.42
N ALA A 298 -1.66 14.86 13.11
CA ALA A 298 -3.00 15.34 12.80
C ALA A 298 -3.12 16.87 12.88
N GLY A 299 -2.36 17.51 13.77
CA GLY A 299 -2.22 18.97 13.82
C GLY A 299 -1.56 19.53 12.56
N ARG A 300 -0.47 18.90 12.08
CA ARG A 300 0.17 19.28 10.80
C ARG A 300 -0.77 19.07 9.61
N MET A 301 -1.56 17.99 9.60
CA MET A 301 -2.61 17.77 8.61
C MET A 301 -3.64 18.91 8.62
N ALA A 302 -4.12 19.31 9.81
CA ALA A 302 -5.03 20.44 9.93
C ALA A 302 -4.43 21.74 9.37
N ASP A 303 -3.17 22.04 9.70
CA ASP A 303 -2.49 23.23 9.18
C ASP A 303 -2.37 23.19 7.64
N SER A 304 -1.94 22.07 7.06
CA SER A 304 -1.83 21.90 5.60
C SER A 304 -3.18 22.00 4.89
N VAL A 305 -4.21 21.31 5.39
CA VAL A 305 -5.57 21.36 4.82
C VAL A 305 -6.14 22.78 4.86
N GLY A 306 -5.94 23.49 5.97
CA GLY A 306 -6.38 24.88 6.11
C GLY A 306 -5.65 25.84 5.18
N GLN A 307 -4.34 25.67 5.03
CA GLN A 307 -3.52 26.47 4.11
C GLN A 307 -3.92 26.24 2.65
N GLU A 308 -4.10 24.99 2.25
CA GLU A 308 -4.54 24.63 0.90
C GLU A 308 -5.91 25.26 0.60
N ALA A 309 -6.91 25.06 1.47
CA ALA A 309 -8.24 25.65 1.28
C ALA A 309 -8.20 27.18 1.14
N GLY A 310 -7.39 27.84 1.97
CA GLY A 310 -7.21 29.30 1.91
C GLY A 310 -6.55 29.75 0.62
N THR A 311 -5.54 29.02 0.14
CA THR A 311 -4.78 29.36 -1.07
C THR A 311 -5.60 29.09 -2.33
N LEU A 312 -6.29 27.94 -2.41
CA LEU A 312 -7.23 27.62 -3.48
C LEU A 312 -8.28 28.73 -3.69
N THR A 313 -8.79 29.29 -2.60
CA THR A 313 -9.79 30.38 -2.64
C THR A 313 -9.19 31.74 -3.03
N ALA A 314 -7.92 31.98 -2.70
CA ALA A 314 -7.27 33.28 -2.93
C ALA A 314 -6.71 33.42 -4.35
N GLU A 315 -6.33 32.31 -4.99
CA GLU A 315 -5.77 32.25 -6.33
C GLU A 315 -6.84 32.40 -7.43
N SER A 316 -6.40 32.76 -8.63
CA SER A 316 -7.25 32.80 -9.82
C SER A 316 -7.03 31.57 -10.69
N TRP A 317 -8.11 30.87 -11.00
CA TRP A 317 -8.10 29.62 -11.76
C TRP A 317 -8.72 29.79 -13.14
N PRO A 318 -8.38 28.93 -14.12
CA PRO A 318 -9.12 28.83 -15.37
C PRO A 318 -10.62 28.65 -15.08
N ARG A 319 -11.47 29.36 -15.86
CA ARG A 319 -12.94 29.35 -15.68
C ARG A 319 -13.56 27.95 -15.70
N GLU A 320 -12.89 27.00 -16.33
CA GLU A 320 -13.34 25.62 -16.43
C GLU A 320 -13.26 24.88 -15.09
N ILE A 321 -12.24 25.14 -14.27
CA ILE A 321 -12.05 24.48 -12.98
C ILE A 321 -12.46 25.34 -11.79
N GLU A 322 -12.67 26.65 -11.96
CA GLU A 322 -13.09 27.59 -10.91
C GLU A 322 -14.23 27.07 -10.01
N PRO A 323 -15.35 26.50 -10.52
CA PRO A 323 -16.39 25.96 -9.65
C PRO A 323 -15.94 24.72 -8.85
N LEU A 324 -15.13 23.85 -9.45
CA LEU A 324 -14.61 22.65 -8.79
C LEU A 324 -13.59 23.01 -7.70
N VAL A 325 -12.76 24.01 -7.94
CA VAL A 325 -11.80 24.51 -6.93
C VAL A 325 -12.54 25.09 -5.73
N ALA A 326 -13.65 25.80 -5.94
CA ALA A 326 -14.49 26.29 -4.85
C ALA A 326 -15.10 25.12 -4.04
N GLU A 327 -15.57 24.08 -4.72
CA GLU A 327 -16.08 22.85 -4.08
C GLU A 327 -14.99 22.13 -3.28
N LEU A 328 -13.80 21.96 -3.85
CA LEU A 328 -12.65 21.36 -3.18
C LEU A 328 -12.27 22.16 -1.92
N ALA A 329 -12.21 23.49 -2.02
CA ALA A 329 -11.91 24.34 -0.87
C ALA A 329 -12.95 24.19 0.25
N GLU A 330 -14.24 24.09 -0.07
CA GLU A 330 -15.30 23.84 0.93
C GLU A 330 -15.17 22.45 1.58
N ALA A 331 -14.83 21.42 0.79
CA ALA A 331 -14.56 20.08 1.29
C ALA A 331 -13.34 20.08 2.24
N ARG A 332 -12.24 20.72 1.86
CA ARG A 332 -11.05 20.89 2.72
C ARG A 332 -11.41 21.59 4.04
N LEU A 333 -12.25 22.61 4.04
CA LEU A 333 -12.71 23.26 5.28
C LEU A 333 -13.55 22.31 6.16
N THR A 334 -14.29 21.39 5.57
CA THR A 334 -15.01 20.34 6.31
C THR A 334 -14.03 19.32 6.90
N SER A 335 -13.09 18.83 6.09
CA SER A 335 -12.00 17.93 6.51
C SER A 335 -11.16 18.53 7.65
N LEU A 336 -10.85 19.83 7.56
CA LEU A 336 -10.10 20.58 8.57
C LEU A 336 -10.70 20.47 9.98
N ALA A 337 -12.03 20.49 10.09
CA ALA A 337 -12.68 20.35 11.40
C ALA A 337 -12.37 18.99 12.03
N HIS A 338 -12.38 17.93 11.22
CA HIS A 338 -12.05 16.57 11.68
C HIS A 338 -10.58 16.40 12.03
N TRP A 339 -9.66 17.00 11.28
CA TRP A 339 -8.24 16.99 11.62
C TRP A 339 -7.93 17.73 12.92
N ASN A 340 -8.59 18.87 13.17
CA ASN A 340 -8.50 19.57 14.46
C ASN A 340 -9.03 18.71 15.62
N ASP A 341 -10.14 18.00 15.42
CA ASP A 341 -10.68 17.07 16.42
C ASP A 341 -9.74 15.87 16.66
N ALA A 342 -9.09 15.35 15.61
CA ALA A 342 -8.10 14.29 15.71
C ALA A 342 -6.88 14.74 16.54
N ALA A 343 -6.36 15.94 16.28
CA ALA A 343 -5.26 16.52 17.05
C ALA A 343 -5.62 16.69 18.55
N GLY A 344 -6.89 16.98 18.85
CA GLY A 344 -7.41 17.10 20.21
C GLY A 344 -7.98 15.81 20.83
N ALA A 345 -7.92 14.68 20.12
CA ALA A 345 -8.65 13.47 20.50
C ALA A 345 -8.16 12.90 21.84
N GLY A 346 -9.05 12.55 22.78
CA GLY A 346 -8.66 12.08 24.11
C GLY A 346 -8.10 10.66 24.20
N ASP A 347 -8.40 9.81 23.21
CA ASP A 347 -8.02 8.40 23.16
C ASP A 347 -7.91 7.89 21.70
N GLU A 348 -7.41 6.66 21.54
CA GLU A 348 -7.18 6.00 20.25
C GLU A 348 -8.46 5.85 19.41
N SER A 349 -9.59 5.56 20.06
CA SER A 349 -10.86 5.35 19.35
C SER A 349 -11.45 6.66 18.86
N ALA A 350 -11.28 7.74 19.62
CA ALA A 350 -11.62 9.08 19.15
C ALA A 350 -10.71 9.49 17.99
N PHE A 351 -9.39 9.31 18.14
CA PHE A 351 -8.41 9.66 17.12
C PHE A 351 -8.72 8.98 15.78
N ALA A 352 -8.84 7.65 15.77
CA ALA A 352 -9.10 6.90 14.54
C ALA A 352 -10.39 7.34 13.82
N ARG A 353 -11.49 7.57 14.56
CA ARG A 353 -12.75 8.06 13.98
C ARG A 353 -12.61 9.45 13.36
N HIS A 354 -11.82 10.33 13.97
CA HIS A 354 -11.63 11.68 13.45
C HIS A 354 -10.68 11.70 12.24
N VAL A 355 -9.67 10.84 12.21
CA VAL A 355 -8.80 10.64 11.03
C VAL A 355 -9.61 10.09 9.85
N GLU A 356 -10.40 9.04 10.05
CA GLU A 356 -11.29 8.47 9.02
C GLU A 356 -12.24 9.53 8.45
N ALA A 357 -12.93 10.28 9.33
CA ALA A 357 -13.81 11.37 8.91
C ALA A 357 -13.05 12.51 8.20
N GLY A 358 -11.79 12.75 8.58
CA GLY A 358 -10.92 13.73 7.94
C GLY A 358 -10.64 13.37 6.48
N TYR A 359 -10.25 12.13 6.22
CA TYR A 359 -10.02 11.61 4.88
C TYR A 359 -11.33 11.56 4.06
N ASP A 360 -12.43 11.06 4.63
CA ASP A 360 -13.73 10.98 3.94
C ASP A 360 -14.25 12.34 3.46
N ALA A 361 -13.93 13.41 4.19
CA ALA A 361 -14.36 14.77 3.90
C ALA A 361 -13.39 15.56 3.01
N MET A 362 -12.32 14.96 2.49
CA MET A 362 -11.29 15.68 1.73
C MET A 362 -11.79 16.26 0.41
N GLY A 363 -12.80 15.68 -0.23
CA GLY A 363 -13.27 16.13 -1.56
C GLY A 363 -12.40 15.59 -2.71
N ILE A 364 -11.90 14.36 -2.57
CA ILE A 364 -11.03 13.70 -3.56
C ILE A 364 -11.69 13.61 -4.96
N ASP A 365 -13.02 13.48 -5.04
CA ASP A 365 -13.73 13.45 -6.32
C ASP A 365 -13.55 14.76 -7.12
N SER A 366 -13.65 15.92 -6.44
CA SER A 366 -13.41 17.23 -7.08
C SER A 366 -11.96 17.39 -7.51
N GLU A 367 -11.02 16.90 -6.68
CA GLU A 367 -9.60 16.91 -7.01
C GLU A 367 -9.27 16.06 -8.24
N ILE A 368 -9.84 14.84 -8.34
CA ILE A 368 -9.73 13.98 -9.53
C ILE A 368 -10.22 14.73 -10.78
N GLU A 369 -11.37 15.40 -10.70
CA GLU A 369 -11.94 16.11 -11.85
C GLU A 369 -11.09 17.33 -12.26
N ILE A 370 -10.63 18.14 -11.30
CA ILE A 370 -9.74 19.28 -11.55
C ILE A 370 -8.46 18.79 -12.24
N ARG A 371 -7.82 17.75 -11.69
CA ARG A 371 -6.58 17.18 -12.22
C ARG A 371 -6.79 16.66 -13.63
N GLY A 372 -7.90 15.97 -13.90
CA GLY A 372 -8.27 15.52 -15.24
C GLY A 372 -8.41 16.66 -16.26
N ILE A 373 -9.01 17.79 -15.87
CA ILE A 373 -9.14 18.97 -16.74
C ILE A 373 -7.77 19.63 -16.98
N LEU A 374 -6.92 19.70 -15.97
CA LEU A 374 -5.55 20.23 -16.07
C LEU A 374 -4.58 19.27 -16.80
N GLY A 375 -5.02 18.06 -17.16
CA GLY A 375 -4.16 17.04 -17.77
C GLY A 375 -3.10 16.50 -16.80
N LEU A 376 -3.32 16.60 -15.49
CA LEU A 376 -2.51 15.98 -14.46
C LEU A 376 -2.93 14.50 -14.26
N PRO A 377 -2.03 13.64 -13.79
CA PRO A 377 -2.35 12.29 -13.31
C PRO A 377 -3.53 12.28 -12.33
N VAL A 378 -4.39 11.25 -12.38
CA VAL A 378 -5.58 11.13 -11.52
C VAL A 378 -5.51 9.94 -10.54
N GLY A 379 -4.32 9.37 -10.36
CA GLY A 379 -4.12 8.13 -9.60
C GLY A 379 -4.45 6.92 -10.48
N GLY A 380 -3.54 5.94 -10.48
CA GLY A 380 -3.76 4.60 -11.05
C GLY A 380 -4.28 3.65 -10.00
#